data_AF-A0A959PJL8-F1
#
_entry.id   AF-A0A959PJL8-F1
#
_cell.length_a   1.000
_cell.length_b   1.000
_cell.length_c   1.000
_cell.angle_alpha   90.00
_cell.angle_beta   90.00
_cell.angle_gamma   90.00
#
_symmetry.space_group_name_H-M   'P 1'
#
loop_
_entity.id
_entity.type
_entity.pdbx_description
1 polymer ?
#
loop_
_entity_poly.entity_id
_entity_poly.type
_entity_poly.pdbx_seq_one_letter_code
_entity_poly.pdbx_strand_id
1 'polypeptide(L)'
;MSEQITYQEVVSRLRNYHRDGYIYIGSVMKGATLATGTLILLEIFTGMPNMWLYILFWLASLAAAMTTYFTWSRGITLTNSRGNVWDSVFPLLLGITEVLLFGLLYIKKTTDNQPIGLFWWFICLAIYFALAVGITYNRYGVTNVTLDFSPELQNLGKEYQGWIKEDQIGSLIGMIFAVVAAIISWFFQKNYCLQAIFVGSFILLFFYVINKSNNQRKRINQVIFEDINFIPESQE
;
A
#
# COMPACT_ATOMS: atom_id res chain seq x y z
N MET A 1 -24.84 -35.13 -5.85
CA MET A 1 -26.03 -34.28 -6.06
C MET A 1 -25.58 -32.85 -5.80
N SER A 2 -25.82 -31.90 -6.71
CA SER A 2 -25.52 -30.49 -6.44
C SER A 2 -26.63 -29.91 -5.59
N GLU A 3 -26.32 -29.38 -4.41
CA GLU A 3 -27.27 -28.60 -3.62
C GLU A 3 -27.74 -27.39 -4.45
N GLN A 4 -29.04 -27.08 -4.37
CA GLN A 4 -29.60 -25.90 -5.03
C GLN A 4 -29.10 -24.65 -4.32
N ILE A 5 -28.56 -23.70 -5.09
CA ILE A 5 -28.07 -22.42 -4.54
C ILE A 5 -29.26 -21.62 -4.01
N THR A 6 -29.17 -21.15 -2.76
CA THR A 6 -30.23 -20.35 -2.14
C THR A 6 -30.06 -18.84 -2.42
N TYR A 7 -31.16 -18.08 -2.33
CA TYR A 7 -31.13 -16.62 -2.47
C TYR A 7 -30.17 -15.96 -1.45
N GLN A 8 -30.19 -16.43 -0.20
CA GLN A 8 -29.32 -15.89 0.85
C GLN A 8 -27.84 -16.14 0.55
N GLU A 9 -27.50 -17.30 -0.02
CA GLU A 9 -26.13 -17.57 -0.47
C GLU A 9 -25.70 -16.65 -1.60
N VAL A 10 -26.56 -16.38 -2.59
CA VAL A 10 -26.24 -15.45 -3.68
C VAL A 10 -25.98 -14.05 -3.13
N VAL A 11 -26.82 -13.57 -2.21
CA VAL A 11 -26.65 -12.26 -1.57
C VAL A 11 -25.35 -12.21 -0.77
N SER A 12 -25.05 -13.24 0.03
CA SER A 12 -23.80 -13.32 0.78
C SER A 12 -22.58 -13.35 -0.13
N ARG A 13 -22.63 -14.10 -1.23
CA ARG A 13 -21.55 -14.16 -2.23
C ARG A 13 -21.35 -12.81 -2.90
N LEU A 14 -22.40 -12.14 -3.34
CA LEU A 14 -22.31 -10.81 -3.96
C LEU A 14 -21.71 -9.78 -2.99
N ARG A 15 -22.08 -9.82 -1.71
CA ARG A 15 -21.51 -8.94 -0.67
C ARG A 15 -20.03 -9.20 -0.44
N ASN A 16 -19.62 -10.48 -0.39
CA ASN A 16 -18.24 -10.86 -0.10
C ASN A 16 -17.32 -10.81 -1.35
N TYR A 17 -17.89 -10.84 -2.56
CA TYR A 17 -17.14 -10.92 -3.81
C TYR A 17 -16.09 -9.82 -3.96
N HIS A 18 -16.46 -8.57 -3.65
CA HIS A 18 -15.53 -7.45 -3.72
C HIS A 18 -14.39 -7.58 -2.71
N ARG A 19 -14.68 -8.01 -1.48
CA ARG A 19 -13.66 -8.27 -0.46
C ARG A 19 -12.70 -9.36 -0.91
N ASP A 20 -13.23 -10.49 -1.33
CA ASP A 20 -12.44 -11.68 -1.61
C ASP A 20 -11.62 -11.47 -2.89
N GLY A 21 -12.18 -10.80 -3.90
CA GLY A 21 -11.46 -10.36 -5.10
C GLY A 21 -10.33 -9.38 -4.77
N TYR A 22 -10.58 -8.42 -3.88
CA TYR A 22 -9.57 -7.47 -3.39
C TYR A 22 -8.41 -8.23 -2.71
N ILE A 23 -8.71 -9.13 -1.75
CA ILE A 23 -7.73 -10.00 -1.07
C ILE A 23 -6.93 -10.85 -2.06
N TYR A 24 -7.59 -11.44 -3.05
CA TYR A 24 -6.94 -12.28 -4.05
C TYR A 24 -5.95 -11.48 -4.90
N ILE A 25 -6.39 -10.34 -5.46
CA ILE A 25 -5.55 -9.46 -6.29
C ILE A 25 -4.29 -9.09 -5.53
N GLY A 26 -4.42 -8.55 -4.33
CA GLY A 26 -3.23 -8.11 -3.64
C GLY A 26 -2.38 -9.28 -3.11
N SER A 27 -2.95 -10.45 -2.79
CA SER A 27 -2.12 -11.62 -2.43
C SER A 27 -1.24 -12.07 -3.60
N VAL A 28 -1.82 -12.16 -4.81
CA VAL A 28 -1.08 -12.50 -6.03
C VAL A 28 -0.02 -11.44 -6.33
N MET A 29 -0.39 -10.16 -6.30
CA MET A 29 0.55 -9.08 -6.59
C MET A 29 1.67 -8.98 -5.55
N LYS A 30 1.40 -9.23 -4.26
CA LYS A 30 2.45 -9.28 -3.23
C LYS A 30 3.41 -10.43 -3.46
N GLY A 31 2.91 -11.60 -3.84
CA GLY A 31 3.76 -12.72 -4.25
C GLY A 31 4.68 -12.34 -5.41
N ALA A 32 4.12 -11.74 -6.46
CA ALA A 32 4.91 -11.28 -7.62
C ALA A 32 5.94 -10.19 -7.25
N THR A 33 5.55 -9.21 -6.44
CA THR A 33 6.44 -8.15 -5.94
C THR A 33 7.60 -8.71 -5.13
N LEU A 34 7.34 -9.63 -4.18
CA LEU A 34 8.38 -10.23 -3.35
C LEU A 34 9.28 -11.18 -4.15
N ALA A 35 8.73 -11.95 -5.08
CA ALA A 35 9.52 -12.78 -5.99
C ALA A 35 10.47 -11.92 -6.83
N THR A 36 9.96 -10.85 -7.43
CA THR A 36 10.76 -9.89 -8.20
C THR A 36 11.84 -9.27 -7.31
N GLY A 37 11.46 -8.76 -6.13
CA GLY A 37 12.41 -8.19 -5.18
C GLY A 37 13.50 -9.16 -4.77
N THR A 38 13.18 -10.45 -4.58
CA THR A 38 14.17 -11.49 -4.24
C THR A 38 15.15 -11.72 -5.38
N LEU A 39 14.68 -11.85 -6.61
CA LEU A 39 15.54 -12.00 -7.79
C LEU A 39 16.50 -10.81 -7.93
N ILE A 40 15.99 -9.58 -7.78
CA ILE A 40 16.81 -8.37 -7.84
C ILE A 40 17.83 -8.30 -6.70
N LEU A 41 17.46 -8.73 -5.50
CA LEU A 41 18.39 -8.77 -4.37
C LEU A 41 19.56 -9.72 -4.62
N LEU A 42 19.27 -10.91 -5.16
CA LEU A 42 20.30 -11.89 -5.53
C LEU A 42 21.25 -11.33 -6.61
N GLU A 43 20.71 -10.62 -7.60
CA GLU A 43 21.50 -9.93 -8.62
C GLU A 43 22.39 -8.84 -8.02
N ILE A 44 21.89 -8.06 -7.06
CA ILE A 44 22.68 -7.04 -6.35
C ILE A 44 23.83 -7.69 -5.57
N PHE A 45 23.58 -8.82 -4.89
CA PHE A 45 24.62 -9.51 -4.12
C PHE A 45 25.66 -10.23 -4.99
N THR A 46 25.27 -10.74 -6.16
CA THR A 46 26.21 -11.37 -7.11
C THR A 46 26.99 -10.34 -7.94
N GLY A 47 26.48 -9.11 -8.06
CA GLY A 47 26.98 -8.03 -8.92
C GLY A 47 28.19 -7.20 -8.44
N MET A 48 28.92 -7.59 -7.38
CA MET A 48 30.20 -6.96 -6.95
C MET A 48 30.10 -5.55 -6.27
N PRO A 49 31.18 -5.04 -5.60
CA PRO A 49 31.12 -4.18 -4.41
C PRO A 49 30.62 -2.73 -4.56
N ASN A 50 30.24 -2.28 -5.75
CA ASN A 50 29.79 -0.89 -5.98
C ASN A 50 28.26 -0.74 -6.05
N MET A 51 27.50 -1.78 -5.72
CA MET A 51 26.03 -1.77 -5.77
C MET A 51 25.35 -1.47 -4.42
N TRP A 52 26.07 -1.08 -3.36
CA TRP A 52 25.48 -0.82 -2.03
C TRP A 52 24.36 0.23 -2.04
N LEU A 53 24.43 1.24 -2.91
CA LEU A 53 23.35 2.22 -3.06
C LEU A 53 22.04 1.55 -3.51
N TYR A 54 22.11 0.53 -4.36
CA TYR A 54 20.93 -0.20 -4.85
C TYR A 54 20.22 -0.97 -3.75
N ILE A 55 20.95 -1.38 -2.70
CA ILE A 55 20.34 -1.97 -1.51
C ILE A 55 19.44 -0.95 -0.81
N LEU A 56 19.82 0.34 -0.77
CA LEU A 56 18.94 1.36 -0.21
C LEU A 56 17.66 1.52 -1.04
N PHE A 57 17.77 1.57 -2.37
CA PHE A 57 16.60 1.62 -3.24
C PHE A 57 15.73 0.37 -3.09
N TRP A 58 16.34 -0.81 -3.01
CA TRP A 58 15.65 -2.07 -2.76
C TRP A 58 14.92 -2.06 -1.41
N LEU A 59 15.57 -1.59 -0.34
CA LEU A 59 14.96 -1.45 0.98
C LEU A 59 13.80 -0.46 0.95
N ALA A 60 13.91 0.64 0.21
CA ALA A 60 12.81 1.58 0.02
C ALA A 60 11.64 0.96 -0.74
N SER A 61 11.90 0.19 -1.80
CA SER A 61 10.87 -0.57 -2.53
C SER A 61 10.18 -1.61 -1.64
N LEU A 62 10.94 -2.30 -0.79
CA LEU A 62 10.39 -3.23 0.20
C LEU A 62 9.53 -2.50 1.23
N ALA A 63 10.01 -1.38 1.77
CA ALA A 63 9.28 -0.57 2.74
C ALA A 63 7.98 0.01 2.15
N ALA A 64 7.99 0.42 0.88
CA ALA A 64 6.79 0.80 0.14
C ALA A 64 5.80 -0.37 0.03
N ALA A 65 6.26 -1.54 -0.43
CA ALA A 65 5.42 -2.74 -0.55
C ALA A 65 4.86 -3.22 0.80
N MET A 66 5.60 -3.03 1.90
CA MET A 66 5.11 -3.31 3.24
C MET A 66 4.09 -2.26 3.70
N THR A 67 4.32 -0.99 3.39
CA THR A 67 3.38 0.10 3.71
C THR A 67 2.01 -0.16 3.10
N THR A 68 1.93 -0.52 1.82
CA THR A 68 0.65 -0.89 1.21
C THR A 68 0.07 -2.13 1.86
N TYR A 69 0.85 -3.16 2.17
CA TYR A 69 0.34 -4.37 2.83
C TYR A 69 -0.33 -4.06 4.20
N PHE A 70 0.34 -3.28 5.04
CA PHE A 70 -0.19 -2.91 6.36
C PHE A 70 -1.42 -2.01 6.27
N THR A 71 -1.36 -0.97 5.43
CA THR A 71 -2.49 -0.04 5.24
C THR A 71 -3.68 -0.71 4.56
N TRP A 72 -3.42 -1.68 3.69
CA TRP A 72 -4.42 -2.48 3.02
C TRP A 72 -5.17 -3.42 3.97
N SER A 73 -4.45 -4.10 4.87
CA SER A 73 -5.06 -4.97 5.89
C SER A 73 -6.11 -4.21 6.71
N ARG A 74 -5.85 -2.96 7.07
CA ARG A 74 -6.81 -2.08 7.76
C ARG A 74 -8.06 -1.81 6.90
N GLY A 75 -7.87 -1.53 5.61
CA GLY A 75 -8.97 -1.31 4.67
C GLY A 75 -9.89 -2.52 4.58
N ILE A 76 -9.33 -3.73 4.40
CA ILE A 76 -10.12 -4.96 4.31
C ILE A 76 -11.02 -5.16 5.54
N THR A 77 -10.51 -4.86 6.73
CA THR A 77 -11.27 -5.04 7.98
C THR A 77 -12.46 -4.10 8.10
N LEU A 78 -12.36 -2.85 7.63
CA LEU A 78 -13.34 -1.79 7.93
C LEU A 78 -14.17 -1.30 6.73
N THR A 79 -13.80 -1.57 5.48
CA THR A 79 -14.43 -0.92 4.30
C THR A 79 -15.24 -1.81 3.37
N ASN A 80 -15.42 -3.08 3.67
CA ASN A 80 -16.06 -4.02 2.74
C ASN A 80 -17.59 -3.98 2.70
N SER A 81 -18.24 -2.94 3.22
CA SER A 81 -19.70 -2.78 3.03
C SER A 81 -20.05 -2.26 1.63
N ARG A 82 -19.16 -1.46 0.99
CA ARG A 82 -19.42 -0.80 -0.30
C ARG A 82 -18.17 -0.82 -1.19
N GLY A 83 -18.23 -1.62 -2.26
CA GLY A 83 -17.19 -1.69 -3.28
C GLY A 83 -17.59 -0.98 -4.57
N ASN A 84 -16.60 -0.50 -5.32
CA ASN A 84 -16.76 -0.08 -6.71
C ASN A 84 -15.61 -0.63 -7.58
N VAL A 85 -15.69 -0.44 -8.90
CA VAL A 85 -14.70 -0.97 -9.84
C VAL A 85 -13.28 -0.44 -9.55
N TRP A 86 -13.18 0.80 -9.05
CA TRP A 86 -11.89 1.42 -8.71
C TRP A 86 -11.16 0.71 -7.57
N ASP A 87 -11.88 -0.04 -6.73
CA ASP A 87 -11.26 -0.89 -5.70
C ASP A 87 -10.51 -2.07 -6.27
N SER A 88 -10.80 -2.49 -7.49
CA SER A 88 -10.02 -3.53 -8.16
C SER A 88 -8.90 -2.92 -9.01
N VAL A 89 -9.20 -1.81 -9.69
CA VAL A 89 -8.26 -1.17 -10.63
C VAL A 89 -7.05 -0.56 -9.91
N PHE A 90 -7.27 0.27 -8.89
CA PHE A 90 -6.15 0.98 -8.27
C PHE A 90 -5.15 0.06 -7.55
N PRO A 91 -5.55 -0.94 -6.74
CA PRO A 91 -4.57 -1.83 -6.12
C PRO A 91 -3.85 -2.73 -7.12
N LEU A 92 -4.51 -3.12 -8.22
CA LEU A 92 -3.84 -3.86 -9.28
C LEU A 92 -2.71 -3.01 -9.89
N LEU A 93 -3.00 -1.77 -10.26
CA LEU A 93 -1.99 -0.83 -10.77
C LEU A 93 -0.90 -0.53 -9.74
N LEU A 94 -1.26 -0.43 -8.46
CA LEU A 94 -0.31 -0.22 -7.37
C LEU A 94 0.64 -1.42 -7.24
N GLY A 95 0.11 -2.65 -7.29
CA GLY A 95 0.91 -3.87 -7.30
C GLY A 95 1.85 -3.94 -8.51
N ILE A 96 1.38 -3.54 -9.70
CA ILE A 96 2.25 -3.49 -10.90
C ILE A 96 3.38 -2.48 -10.67
N THR A 97 3.05 -1.32 -10.09
CA THR A 97 4.04 -0.29 -9.77
C THR A 97 5.06 -0.79 -8.73
N GLU A 98 4.65 -1.57 -7.74
CA GLU A 98 5.57 -2.20 -6.78
C GLU A 98 6.54 -3.19 -7.46
N VAL A 99 6.05 -4.01 -8.40
CA VAL A 99 6.90 -4.88 -9.21
C VAL A 99 7.92 -4.04 -10.01
N LEU A 100 7.46 -2.95 -10.62
CA LEU A 100 8.32 -2.04 -11.38
C LEU A 100 9.36 -1.33 -10.51
N LEU A 101 9.03 -0.96 -9.27
CA LEU A 101 9.99 -0.37 -8.33
C LEU A 101 11.21 -1.27 -8.09
N PHE A 102 11.02 -2.60 -8.06
CA PHE A 102 12.14 -3.54 -8.04
C PHE A 102 12.75 -3.73 -9.44
N GLY A 103 11.93 -3.93 -10.46
CA GLY A 103 12.40 -4.21 -11.83
C GLY A 103 13.29 -3.11 -12.41
N LEU A 104 13.03 -1.84 -12.09
CA LEU A 104 13.86 -0.71 -12.54
C LEU A 104 15.30 -0.75 -12.00
N LEU A 105 15.54 -1.45 -10.88
CA LEU A 105 16.89 -1.64 -10.35
C LEU A 105 17.72 -2.60 -11.21
N TYR A 106 17.06 -3.50 -11.96
CA TYR A 106 17.71 -4.44 -12.88
C TYR A 106 18.25 -3.77 -14.14
N ILE A 107 17.47 -2.85 -14.74
CA ILE A 107 17.72 -2.29 -16.08
C ILE A 107 19.12 -1.70 -16.21
N LYS A 108 19.67 -1.10 -15.14
CA LYS A 108 21.00 -0.49 -15.17
C LYS A 108 22.12 -1.50 -15.45
N LYS A 109 22.01 -2.76 -15.02
CA LYS A 109 23.03 -3.78 -15.29
C LYS A 109 23.25 -3.98 -16.80
N THR A 110 22.23 -3.73 -17.60
CA THR A 110 22.26 -3.95 -19.06
C THR A 110 22.81 -2.74 -19.83
N THR A 111 22.82 -1.56 -19.22
CA THR A 111 23.14 -0.30 -19.90
C THR A 111 24.32 0.38 -19.21
N ASP A 112 25.53 -0.08 -19.53
CA ASP A 112 26.80 0.21 -18.82
C ASP A 112 27.16 1.69 -18.64
N ASN A 113 26.47 2.65 -19.30
CA ASN A 113 26.94 4.03 -19.35
C ASN A 113 26.01 5.11 -18.79
N GLN A 114 24.80 4.80 -18.28
CA GLN A 114 23.94 5.87 -17.73
C GLN A 114 23.14 5.47 -16.47
N PRO A 115 23.17 6.28 -15.39
CA PRO A 115 22.38 6.07 -14.18
C PRO A 115 20.87 6.41 -14.35
N ILE A 116 20.35 6.39 -15.60
CA ILE A 116 18.96 6.71 -15.96
C ILE A 116 17.95 5.94 -15.09
N GLY A 117 18.28 4.71 -14.66
CA GLY A 117 17.40 3.89 -13.83
C GLY A 117 16.91 4.55 -12.54
N LEU A 118 17.72 5.43 -11.92
CA LEU A 118 17.36 6.05 -10.63
C LEU A 118 16.34 7.18 -10.80
N PHE A 119 16.41 7.93 -11.89
CA PHE A 119 15.38 8.89 -12.26
C PHE A 119 14.03 8.21 -12.44
N TRP A 120 13.99 7.15 -13.24
CA TRP A 120 12.76 6.40 -13.48
C TRP A 120 12.22 5.74 -12.21
N TRP A 121 13.10 5.34 -11.29
CA TRP A 121 12.67 4.81 -10.00
C TRP A 121 11.87 5.85 -9.20
N PHE A 122 12.33 7.12 -9.13
CA PHE A 122 11.57 8.17 -8.45
C PHE A 122 10.26 8.52 -9.18
N ILE A 123 10.21 8.46 -10.52
CA ILE A 123 8.97 8.61 -11.28
C ILE A 123 7.99 7.47 -10.96
N CYS A 124 8.49 6.24 -10.91
CA CYS A 124 7.69 5.07 -10.52
C CYS A 124 7.17 5.20 -9.09
N LEU A 125 7.99 5.73 -8.17
CA LEU A 125 7.58 6.03 -6.80
C LEU A 125 6.50 7.13 -6.74
N ALA A 126 6.61 8.17 -7.58
CA ALA A 126 5.58 9.20 -7.68
C ALA A 126 4.24 8.62 -8.18
N ILE A 127 4.27 7.71 -9.16
CA ILE A 127 3.08 6.98 -9.63
C ILE A 127 2.50 6.13 -8.50
N TYR A 128 3.34 5.43 -7.74
CA TYR A 128 2.92 4.66 -6.56
C TYR A 128 2.15 5.54 -5.56
N PHE A 129 2.66 6.72 -5.24
CA PHE A 129 1.97 7.65 -4.33
C PHE A 129 0.70 8.24 -4.95
N ALA A 130 0.69 8.55 -6.25
CA ALA A 130 -0.51 9.02 -6.95
C ALA A 130 -1.64 7.97 -6.91
N LEU A 131 -1.30 6.69 -7.08
CA LEU A 131 -2.24 5.58 -6.95
C LEU A 131 -2.74 5.45 -5.51
N ALA A 132 -1.88 5.62 -4.50
CA ALA A 132 -2.30 5.64 -3.10
C ALA A 132 -3.26 6.81 -2.78
N VAL A 133 -3.05 7.99 -3.37
CA VAL A 133 -4.02 9.11 -3.32
C VAL A 133 -5.35 8.71 -3.97
N GLY A 134 -5.32 8.05 -5.14
CA GLY A 134 -6.52 7.56 -5.81
C GLY A 134 -7.32 6.57 -4.96
N ILE A 135 -6.64 5.60 -4.33
CA ILE A 135 -7.26 4.62 -3.42
C ILE A 135 -7.91 5.33 -2.24
N THR A 136 -7.16 6.19 -1.55
CA THR A 136 -7.65 6.86 -0.34
C THR A 136 -8.79 7.83 -0.66
N TYR A 137 -8.71 8.58 -1.75
CA TYR A 137 -9.78 9.44 -2.23
C TYR A 137 -11.05 8.65 -2.55
N ASN A 138 -10.92 7.55 -3.30
CA ASN A 138 -12.04 6.67 -3.63
C ASN A 138 -12.69 6.09 -2.36
N ARG A 139 -11.88 5.59 -1.41
CA ARG A 139 -12.40 5.03 -0.15
C ARG A 139 -13.07 6.08 0.71
N TYR A 140 -12.51 7.28 0.81
CA TYR A 140 -13.14 8.37 1.55
C TYR A 140 -14.52 8.72 0.97
N GLY A 141 -14.63 8.83 -0.36
CA GLY A 141 -15.89 9.18 -1.04
C GLY A 141 -16.98 8.10 -0.97
N VAL A 142 -16.60 6.82 -0.85
CA VAL A 142 -17.55 5.70 -0.79
C VAL A 142 -17.99 5.37 0.64
N THR A 143 -17.15 5.65 1.64
CA THR A 143 -17.42 5.32 3.05
C THR A 143 -18.50 6.25 3.63
N ASN A 144 -19.60 5.69 4.10
CA ASN A 144 -20.66 6.39 4.81
C ASN A 144 -20.80 5.86 6.24
N VAL A 145 -20.30 6.62 7.23
CA VAL A 145 -20.23 6.16 8.63
C VAL A 145 -21.59 5.76 9.20
N THR A 146 -22.67 6.47 8.88
CA THR A 146 -23.99 6.19 9.48
C THR A 146 -24.66 4.97 8.87
N LEU A 147 -24.34 4.62 7.62
CA LEU A 147 -24.93 3.48 6.92
C LEU A 147 -24.06 2.23 6.96
N ASP A 148 -22.75 2.39 7.06
CA ASP A 148 -21.78 1.29 6.97
C ASP A 148 -21.39 0.73 8.35
N PHE A 149 -21.60 1.49 9.43
CA PHE A 149 -21.24 1.10 10.79
C PHE A 149 -22.48 1.08 11.70
N SER A 150 -22.55 0.08 12.58
CA SER A 150 -23.56 0.03 13.63
C SER A 150 -23.39 1.21 14.60
N PRO A 151 -24.43 1.65 15.32
CA PRO A 151 -24.36 2.82 16.22
C PRO A 151 -23.16 2.79 17.18
N GLU A 152 -22.81 1.62 17.70
CA GLU A 152 -21.70 1.39 18.63
C GLU A 152 -20.33 1.62 17.94
N LEU A 153 -20.25 1.34 16.64
CA LEU A 153 -19.03 1.45 15.84
C LEU A 153 -18.90 2.77 15.09
N GLN A 154 -19.90 3.66 15.12
CA GLN A 154 -19.85 4.93 14.37
C GLN A 154 -18.68 5.83 14.79
N ASN A 155 -18.27 5.81 16.06
CA ASN A 155 -17.10 6.55 16.52
C ASN A 155 -15.81 6.01 15.88
N LEU A 156 -15.66 4.68 15.80
CA LEU A 156 -14.55 4.04 15.10
C LEU A 156 -14.60 4.37 13.59
N GLY A 157 -15.78 4.40 12.99
CA GLY A 157 -15.97 4.81 11.60
C GLY A 157 -15.49 6.25 11.31
N LYS A 158 -15.75 7.18 12.24
CA LYS A 158 -15.23 8.57 12.14
C LYS A 158 -13.72 8.62 12.30
N GLU A 159 -13.15 7.91 13.29
CA GLU A 159 -11.70 7.78 13.45
C GLU A 159 -11.05 7.24 12.16
N TYR A 160 -11.66 6.20 11.58
CA TYR A 160 -11.20 5.59 10.34
C TYR A 160 -11.21 6.56 9.15
N GLN A 161 -12.28 7.33 8.95
CA GLN A 161 -12.31 8.39 7.92
C GLN A 161 -11.21 9.43 8.13
N GLY A 162 -10.93 9.79 9.39
CA GLY A 162 -9.80 10.64 9.76
C GLY A 162 -8.46 10.06 9.30
N TRP A 163 -8.23 8.77 9.56
CA TRP A 163 -7.02 8.08 9.11
C TRP A 163 -6.88 8.03 7.58
N ILE A 164 -7.97 7.79 6.84
CA ILE A 164 -7.95 7.83 5.37
C ILE A 164 -7.51 9.22 4.88
N LYS A 165 -8.07 10.28 5.46
CA LYS A 165 -7.73 11.66 5.08
C LYS A 165 -6.27 11.99 5.35
N GLU A 166 -5.74 11.54 6.49
CA GLU A 166 -4.32 11.68 6.81
C GLU A 166 -3.43 10.91 5.82
N ASP A 167 -3.81 9.69 5.45
CA ASP A 167 -3.07 8.90 4.47
C ASP A 167 -3.12 9.51 3.06
N GLN A 168 -4.24 10.13 2.70
CA GLN A 168 -4.39 10.88 1.46
C GLN A 168 -3.41 12.07 1.41
N ILE A 169 -3.37 12.87 2.48
CA ILE A 169 -2.45 14.01 2.59
C ILE A 169 -1.00 13.52 2.58
N GLY A 170 -0.68 12.48 3.35
CA GLY A 170 0.67 11.89 3.39
C GLY A 170 1.11 11.37 2.02
N SER A 171 0.22 10.71 1.29
CA SER A 171 0.49 10.21 -0.06
C SER A 171 0.67 11.35 -1.06
N LEU A 172 -0.12 12.43 -0.95
CA LEU A 172 0.04 13.62 -1.80
C LEU A 172 1.40 14.30 -1.58
N ILE A 173 1.81 14.46 -0.32
CA ILE A 173 3.14 15.00 0.04
C ILE A 173 4.24 14.08 -0.50
N GLY A 174 4.10 12.76 -0.32
CA GLY A 174 5.03 11.76 -0.84
C GLY A 174 5.17 11.82 -2.37
N MET A 175 4.06 11.99 -3.09
CA MET A 175 4.03 12.16 -4.54
C MET A 175 4.81 13.41 -4.98
N ILE A 176 4.50 14.57 -4.40
CA ILE A 176 5.18 15.84 -4.71
C ILE A 176 6.68 15.70 -4.44
N PHE A 177 7.03 15.13 -3.29
CA PHE A 177 8.43 14.93 -2.91
C PHE A 177 9.16 13.96 -3.86
N ALA A 178 8.50 12.89 -4.32
CA ALA A 178 9.07 11.95 -5.29
C ALA A 178 9.29 12.60 -6.66
N VAL A 179 8.37 13.47 -7.11
CA VAL A 179 8.54 14.25 -8.35
C VAL A 179 9.73 15.20 -8.22
N VAL A 180 9.86 15.92 -7.10
CA VAL A 180 11.01 16.80 -6.86
C VAL A 180 12.31 16.00 -6.83
N ALA A 181 12.34 14.86 -6.15
CA ALA A 181 13.50 13.96 -6.11
C ALA A 181 13.86 13.43 -7.51
N ALA A 182 12.87 13.13 -8.36
CA ALA A 182 13.09 12.72 -9.74
C ALA A 182 13.74 13.87 -10.54
N ILE A 183 13.18 15.08 -10.50
CA ILE A 183 13.70 16.25 -11.21
C ILE A 183 15.15 16.54 -10.78
N ILE A 184 15.42 16.53 -9.46
CA ILE A 184 16.77 16.76 -8.95
C ILE A 184 17.71 15.62 -9.38
N SER A 185 17.27 14.36 -9.32
CA SER A 185 18.08 13.23 -9.78
C SER A 185 18.39 13.28 -11.27
N TRP A 186 17.50 13.85 -12.09
CA TRP A 186 17.72 14.10 -13.51
C TRP A 186 18.86 15.09 -13.77
N PHE A 187 18.93 16.18 -13.00
CA PHE A 187 20.00 17.17 -13.12
C PHE A 187 21.31 16.73 -12.44
N PHE A 188 21.23 15.96 -11.36
CA PHE A 188 22.37 15.53 -10.54
C PHE A 188 22.59 14.01 -10.58
N GLN A 189 22.60 13.44 -11.79
CA GLN A 189 22.67 11.99 -12.03
C GLN A 189 23.84 11.26 -11.36
N LYS A 190 24.98 11.94 -11.20
CA LYS A 190 26.21 11.38 -10.59
C LYS A 190 26.32 11.62 -9.09
N ASN A 191 25.39 12.35 -8.46
CA ASN A 191 25.44 12.66 -7.04
C ASN A 191 24.73 11.58 -6.21
N TYR A 192 25.43 10.47 -5.99
CA TYR A 192 24.92 9.33 -5.24
C TYR A 192 24.58 9.65 -3.78
N CYS A 193 25.30 10.58 -3.14
CA CYS A 193 25.02 10.99 -1.77
C CYS A 193 23.64 11.66 -1.67
N LEU A 194 23.33 12.56 -2.60
CA LEU A 194 22.03 13.24 -2.63
C LEU A 194 20.87 12.25 -2.87
N GLN A 195 21.07 11.30 -3.79
CA GLN A 195 20.08 10.25 -4.05
C GLN A 195 19.89 9.34 -2.82
N ALA A 196 20.97 8.98 -2.12
CA ALA A 196 20.89 8.22 -0.88
C ALA A 196 20.09 8.96 0.21
N ILE A 197 20.23 10.28 0.32
CA ILE A 197 19.45 11.11 1.26
C ILE A 197 17.95 11.07 0.91
N PHE A 198 17.60 11.20 -0.38
CA PHE A 198 16.19 11.10 -0.80
C PHE A 198 15.62 9.72 -0.50
N VAL A 199 16.32 8.64 -0.86
CA VAL A 199 15.85 7.28 -0.58
C VAL A 199 15.76 7.01 0.91
N GLY A 200 16.76 7.44 1.70
CA GLY A 200 16.76 7.32 3.15
C GLY A 200 15.56 8.01 3.79
N SER A 201 15.20 9.20 3.31
CA SER A 201 14.02 9.91 3.83
C SER A 201 12.70 9.20 3.46
N PHE A 202 12.59 8.58 2.28
CA PHE A 202 11.45 7.72 1.95
C PHE A 202 11.37 6.46 2.82
N ILE A 203 12.51 5.81 3.11
CA ILE A 203 12.55 4.66 4.03
C ILE A 203 11.99 5.05 5.40
N LEU A 204 12.46 6.17 5.96
CA LEU A 204 11.97 6.67 7.25
C LEU A 204 10.47 7.00 7.21
N LEU A 205 10.00 7.62 6.13
CA LEU A 205 8.59 7.90 5.91
C LEU A 205 7.76 6.61 5.90
N PHE A 206 8.19 5.58 5.16
CA PHE A 206 7.49 4.29 5.11
C PHE A 206 7.46 3.59 6.47
N PHE A 207 8.57 3.58 7.22
CA PHE A 207 8.58 3.02 8.57
C PHE A 207 7.64 3.76 9.52
N TYR A 208 7.57 5.10 9.42
CA TYR A 208 6.61 5.89 10.17
C TYR A 208 5.16 5.47 9.84
N VAL A 209 4.82 5.34 8.55
CA VAL A 209 3.48 4.91 8.12
C VAL A 209 3.16 3.48 8.59
N ILE A 210 4.10 2.55 8.49
CA ILE A 210 3.93 1.16 8.97
C ILE A 210 3.63 1.15 10.47
N ASN A 211 4.41 1.90 11.27
CA ASN A 211 4.20 1.98 12.71
C ASN A 211 2.83 2.59 13.05
N LYS A 212 2.45 3.67 12.36
CA LYS A 212 1.14 4.31 12.53
C LYS A 212 0.01 3.36 12.16
N SER A 213 0.11 2.66 11.04
CA SER A 213 -0.88 1.67 10.60
C SER A 213 -1.02 0.51 11.60
N ASN A 214 0.09 0.06 12.19
CA ASN A 214 0.06 -0.97 13.23
C ASN A 214 -0.66 -0.49 14.50
N ASN A 215 -0.44 0.76 14.93
CA ASN A 215 -1.14 1.34 16.08
C ASN A 215 -2.65 1.48 15.82
N GLN A 216 -3.04 1.89 14.62
CA GLN A 216 -4.46 1.93 14.21
C GLN A 216 -5.08 0.52 14.22
N ARG A 217 -4.35 -0.51 13.78
CA ARG A 217 -4.82 -1.90 13.86
C ARG A 217 -5.03 -2.36 15.31
N LYS A 218 -4.12 -2.01 16.22
CA LYS A 218 -4.30 -2.27 17.66
C LYS A 218 -5.56 -1.60 18.21
N ARG A 219 -5.79 -0.33 17.83
CA ARG A 219 -7.00 0.42 18.21
C ARG A 219 -8.27 -0.27 17.72
N ILE A 220 -8.30 -0.73 16.47
CA ILE A 220 -9.44 -1.49 15.92
C ILE A 220 -9.70 -2.75 16.74
N ASN A 221 -8.65 -3.52 17.06
CA ASN A 221 -8.79 -4.75 17.84
C ASN A 221 -9.32 -4.48 19.26
N GLN A 222 -8.84 -3.41 19.93
CA GLN A 222 -9.34 -3.03 21.26
C GLN A 222 -10.84 -2.74 21.24
N VAL A 223 -11.30 -1.90 20.29
CA VAL A 223 -12.73 -1.56 20.19
C VAL A 223 -13.58 -2.79 19.88
N ILE A 224 -13.12 -3.68 18.99
CA ILE A 224 -13.89 -4.88 18.60
C ILE A 224 -13.94 -5.92 19.71
N PHE A 225 -12.81 -6.20 20.38
CA PHE A 225 -12.72 -7.35 21.28
C PHE A 225 -12.89 -7.00 22.76
N GLU A 226 -12.49 -5.80 23.18
CA GLU A 226 -12.51 -5.38 24.59
C GLU A 226 -13.77 -4.57 24.91
N ASP A 227 -14.15 -3.61 24.05
CA ASP A 227 -15.26 -2.69 24.35
C ASP A 227 -16.65 -3.30 24.05
N ILE A 228 -16.77 -4.11 23.00
CA ILE A 228 -18.08 -4.67 22.56
C ILE A 228 -18.43 -5.96 23.31
N ASN A 229 -17.46 -6.83 23.61
CA ASN A 229 -17.73 -8.07 24.35
C ASN A 229 -17.95 -7.86 25.85
N PHE A 230 -17.82 -6.62 26.34
CA PHE A 230 -18.12 -6.27 27.73
C PHE A 230 -19.57 -5.83 27.94
N ILE A 231 -20.43 -5.88 26.91
CA ILE A 231 -21.87 -5.73 27.09
C ILE A 231 -22.35 -7.03 27.77
N PRO A 232 -22.64 -7.02 29.09
CA PRO A 232 -23.04 -8.23 29.78
C PRO A 232 -24.40 -8.66 29.22
N GLU A 233 -24.59 -9.97 28.99
CA GLU A 233 -25.86 -10.61 28.59
C GLU A 233 -27.03 -10.35 29.59
N SER A 234 -26.88 -9.47 30.58
CA SER A 234 -27.86 -9.22 31.63
C SER A 234 -29.03 -8.32 31.21
N GLN A 235 -29.43 -8.31 29.93
CA GLN A 235 -30.65 -7.62 29.45
C GLN A 235 -31.42 -8.45 28.41
N GLU A 236 -31.57 -9.76 28.64
CA GLU A 236 -32.77 -10.50 28.20
C GLU A 236 -33.68 -10.79 29.41
#